data_AF-A0A4Y7TSY1-F1
#
_entry.id   AF-A0A4Y7TSY1-F1
#
_cell.length_a   1.000
_cell.length_b   1.000
_cell.length_c   1.000
_cell.angle_alpha   90.00
_cell.angle_beta   90.00
_cell.angle_gamma   90.00
#
_symmetry.space_group_name_H-M   'P 1'
#
loop_
_entity.id
_entity.type
_entity.pdbx_description
1 polymer ?
#
loop_
_entity_poly.entity_id
_entity_poly.type
_entity_poly.pdbx_seq_one_letter_code
_entity_poly.pdbx_strand_id
1 'polypeptide(L)'
;MTPPGTSRSHGGRHPPPAQADSPGFPPASQPDGPPSTQSSEFSLEEINEMIKSNLEHANDLEEQANSLRLQAKQLEGLKSFLEKQERKRRATEKSTEFKANYILQLKAEIEKLRNSQGR
;
A
#
# COMPACT_ATOMS: atom_id res chain seq x y z
N MET A 1 -0.90 30.47 -2.22
CA MET A 1 -0.91 29.52 -3.35
C MET A 1 -0.98 28.12 -2.78
N THR A 2 -2.07 27.40 -3.03
CA THR A 2 -2.36 26.03 -2.56
C THR A 2 -2.36 25.09 -3.76
N PRO A 3 -1.84 23.85 -3.65
CA PRO A 3 -1.84 22.92 -4.78
C PRO A 3 -3.25 22.38 -5.06
N PRO A 4 -3.61 22.15 -6.33
CA PRO A 4 -4.91 21.61 -6.70
C PRO A 4 -5.02 20.10 -6.42
N GLY A 5 -6.10 19.76 -5.72
CA GLY A 5 -6.99 18.62 -5.93
C GLY A 5 -6.39 17.25 -6.27
N THR A 6 -6.34 16.37 -5.28
CA THR A 6 -6.34 14.91 -5.48
C THR A 6 -7.69 14.47 -6.05
N SER A 7 -7.70 14.02 -7.30
CA SER A 7 -8.84 13.35 -7.91
C SER A 7 -8.99 11.93 -7.35
N ARG A 8 -10.05 11.74 -6.56
CA ARG A 8 -10.50 10.44 -6.05
C ARG A 8 -11.56 9.89 -7.00
N SER A 9 -11.19 8.96 -7.89
CA SER A 9 -12.14 8.27 -8.76
C SER A 9 -12.89 7.17 -7.98
N HIS A 10 -14.12 7.44 -7.58
CA HIS A 10 -15.14 6.43 -7.30
C HIS A 10 -16.02 6.28 -8.55
N GLY A 11 -16.03 5.10 -9.16
CA GLY A 11 -16.77 4.88 -10.41
C GLY A 11 -16.86 3.43 -10.85
N GLY A 12 -17.28 2.54 -9.95
CA GLY A 12 -17.69 1.18 -10.29
C GLY A 12 -19.11 0.92 -9.81
N ARG A 13 -20.09 1.59 -10.44
CA ARG A 13 -21.51 1.33 -10.17
C ARG A 13 -21.92 0.09 -10.96
N HIS A 14 -22.18 -1.01 -10.26
CA HIS A 14 -22.90 -2.15 -10.81
C HIS A 14 -24.33 -1.69 -11.16
N PRO A 15 -24.87 -2.04 -12.35
CA PRO A 15 -26.27 -1.81 -12.65
C PRO A 15 -27.15 -2.74 -11.80
N PRO A 16 -28.34 -2.29 -11.38
CA PRO A 16 -29.29 -3.14 -10.67
C PRO A 16 -29.82 -4.23 -11.61
N PRO A 17 -30.12 -5.45 -11.11
CA PRO A 17 -30.74 -6.49 -11.91
C PRO A 17 -32.14 -6.05 -12.37
N ALA A 18 -32.48 -6.45 -13.60
CA ALA A 18 -33.73 -6.14 -14.29
C ALA A 18 -34.96 -6.55 -13.47
N GLN A 19 -35.95 -5.66 -13.41
CA GLN A 19 -37.27 -5.91 -12.84
C GLN A 19 -37.97 -6.98 -13.66
N ALA A 20 -38.31 -8.10 -13.04
CA ALA A 20 -39.25 -9.07 -13.59
C ALA A 20 -40.68 -8.58 -13.36
N ASP A 21 -41.48 -8.61 -14.42
CA ASP A 21 -42.91 -8.31 -14.39
C ASP A 21 -43.64 -9.17 -13.35
N SER A 22 -44.37 -8.52 -12.45
CA SER A 22 -45.17 -9.17 -11.41
C SER A 22 -46.44 -9.79 -12.01
N PRO A 23 -46.69 -11.11 -11.88
CA PRO A 23 -48.02 -11.66 -12.09
C PRO A 23 -48.86 -11.45 -10.82
N GLY A 24 -50.07 -10.93 -11.00
CA GLY A 24 -50.97 -10.50 -9.93
C GLY A 24 -51.29 -11.57 -8.88
N PHE A 25 -51.39 -11.12 -7.63
CA PHE A 25 -51.80 -11.91 -6.48
C PHE A 25 -53.29 -12.25 -6.51
N PRO A 26 -53.73 -13.48 -6.16
CA PRO A 26 -55.01 -13.66 -5.50
C PRO A 26 -54.88 -13.26 -4.02
N PRO A 27 -55.91 -12.69 -3.38
CA PRO A 27 -55.88 -12.42 -1.95
C PRO A 27 -56.01 -13.75 -1.20
N ALA A 28 -54.91 -14.25 -0.65
CA ALA A 28 -54.96 -15.35 0.31
C ALA A 28 -55.33 -14.76 1.68
N SER A 29 -56.45 -15.26 2.21
CA SER A 29 -57.04 -14.96 3.51
C SER A 29 -56.00 -14.81 4.61
N GLN A 30 -56.11 -13.72 5.39
CA GLN A 30 -55.35 -13.51 6.61
C GLN A 30 -55.58 -14.68 7.58
N PRO A 31 -54.54 -15.36 8.08
CA PRO A 31 -54.59 -15.97 9.38
C PRO A 31 -54.32 -14.90 10.44
N ASP A 32 -55.19 -14.85 11.44
CA ASP A 32 -55.07 -14.06 12.64
C ASP A 32 -53.73 -14.27 13.36
N GLY A 33 -53.12 -13.16 13.78
CA GLY A 33 -52.08 -13.15 14.80
C GLY A 33 -51.06 -12.02 14.59
N PRO A 34 -50.71 -11.23 15.62
CA PRO A 34 -49.49 -10.42 15.54
C PRO A 34 -48.32 -11.38 15.28
N PRO A 35 -47.33 -11.01 14.44
CA PRO A 35 -46.09 -11.76 14.40
C PRO A 35 -45.58 -11.74 15.84
N SER A 36 -45.59 -12.90 16.49
CA SER A 36 -45.02 -13.06 17.81
C SER A 36 -43.61 -12.52 17.68
N THR A 37 -43.33 -11.37 18.28
CA THR A 37 -41.98 -10.84 18.43
C THR A 37 -41.26 -11.90 19.22
N GLN A 38 -40.59 -12.81 18.51
CA GLN A 38 -39.50 -13.59 19.07
C GLN A 38 -38.41 -12.56 19.34
N SER A 39 -38.55 -11.85 20.46
CA SER A 39 -37.43 -11.32 21.20
C SER A 39 -36.61 -12.53 21.60
N SER A 40 -35.76 -12.99 20.68
CA SER A 40 -34.73 -13.98 20.96
C SER A 40 -33.74 -13.26 21.87
N GLU A 41 -34.06 -13.21 23.16
CA GLU A 41 -33.12 -12.79 24.18
C GLU A 41 -31.96 -13.78 24.11
N PHE A 42 -30.81 -13.30 23.62
CA PHE A 42 -29.58 -14.07 23.63
C PHE A 42 -29.36 -14.64 25.02
N SER A 43 -29.04 -15.92 25.11
CA SER A 43 -28.68 -16.53 26.37
C SER A 43 -27.37 -15.92 26.89
N LEU A 44 -27.22 -15.87 28.20
CA LEU A 44 -25.95 -15.43 28.83
C LEU A 44 -24.76 -16.27 28.36
N GLU A 45 -24.99 -17.54 28.01
CA GLU A 45 -23.98 -18.44 27.48
C GLU A 45 -23.51 -17.99 26.08
N GLU A 46 -24.44 -17.66 25.18
CA GLU A 46 -24.11 -17.14 23.84
C GLU A 46 -23.38 -15.80 23.90
N ILE A 47 -23.77 -14.92 24.83
CA ILE A 47 -23.09 -13.65 25.06
C ILE A 47 -21.66 -13.89 25.56
N ASN A 48 -21.45 -14.84 26.47
CA ASN A 48 -20.12 -15.17 26.98
C ASN A 48 -19.21 -15.77 25.89
N GLU A 49 -19.73 -16.67 25.05
CA GLU A 49 -18.95 -17.23 23.94
C GLU A 49 -18.60 -16.16 22.90
N MET A 50 -19.52 -15.24 22.60
CA MET A 50 -19.23 -14.11 21.72
C MET A 50 -18.16 -13.17 22.31
N ILE A 51 -18.19 -12.91 23.62
CA ILE A 51 -17.16 -12.10 24.29
C ILE A 51 -15.81 -12.79 24.20
N LYS A 52 -15.72 -14.10 24.48
CA LYS A 52 -14.46 -14.86 24.36
C LYS A 52 -13.91 -14.79 22.94
N SER A 53 -14.74 -15.06 21.93
CA SER A 53 -14.33 -15.01 20.53
C SER A 53 -13.83 -13.61 20.12
N ASN A 54 -14.51 -12.55 20.57
CA ASN A 54 -14.08 -11.19 20.30
C ASN A 54 -12.75 -10.84 20.98
N LEU A 55 -12.50 -11.34 22.20
CA LEU A 55 -11.24 -11.14 22.91
C LEU A 55 -10.08 -11.88 22.23
N GLU A 56 -10.30 -13.11 21.78
CA GLU A 56 -9.32 -13.85 20.98
C GLU A 56 -8.99 -13.10 19.68
N HIS A 57 -10.02 -12.63 18.96
CA HIS A 57 -9.81 -11.86 17.74
C HIS A 57 -9.06 -10.54 18.01
N ALA A 58 -9.34 -9.85 19.12
CA ALA A 58 -8.64 -8.64 19.50
C ALA A 58 -7.14 -8.90 19.78
N ASN A 59 -6.83 -10.02 20.44
CA ASN A 59 -5.44 -10.44 20.67
C ASN A 59 -4.72 -10.73 19.35
N ASP A 60 -5.34 -11.46 18.42
CA ASP A 60 -4.76 -11.74 17.10
C ASP A 60 -4.45 -10.45 16.33
N LEU A 61 -5.36 -9.47 16.38
CA LEU A 61 -5.17 -8.16 15.75
C LEU A 61 -4.03 -7.39 16.41
N GLU A 62 -3.86 -7.48 17.73
CA GLU A 62 -2.75 -6.86 18.43
C GLU A 62 -1.40 -7.48 18.04
N GLU A 63 -1.32 -8.81 17.95
CA GLU A 63 -0.12 -9.51 17.49
C GLU A 63 0.25 -9.13 16.05
N GLN A 64 -0.74 -9.08 15.15
CA GLN A 64 -0.54 -8.65 13.76
C GLN A 64 -0.04 -7.20 13.70
N ALA A 65 -0.65 -6.29 14.48
CA ALA A 65 -0.22 -4.89 14.54
C ALA A 65 1.23 -4.77 15.04
N ASN A 66 1.63 -5.57 16.02
CA ASN A 66 2.99 -5.59 16.54
C ASN A 66 3.99 -6.12 15.51
N SER A 67 3.63 -7.17 14.78
CA SER A 67 4.43 -7.69 13.66
C SER A 67 4.62 -6.64 12.56
N LEU A 68 3.55 -5.96 12.15
CA LEU A 68 3.61 -4.89 11.13
C LEU A 68 4.47 -3.70 11.59
N ARG A 69 4.39 -3.31 12.87
CA ARG A 69 5.26 -2.26 13.44
C ARG A 69 6.74 -2.66 13.37
N LEU A 70 7.06 -3.90 13.69
CA LEU A 70 8.43 -4.41 13.60
C LEU A 70 8.95 -4.38 12.16
N GLN A 71 8.14 -4.85 11.21
CA GLN A 71 8.47 -4.82 9.79
C GLN A 71 8.67 -3.39 9.28
N ALA A 72 7.82 -2.44 9.68
CA ALA A 72 7.95 -1.03 9.32
C ALA A 72 9.29 -0.44 9.78
N LYS A 73 9.71 -0.76 11.02
CA LYS A 73 11.01 -0.33 11.56
C LYS A 73 12.19 -0.93 10.78
N GLN A 74 12.08 -2.21 10.39
CA GLN A 74 13.11 -2.86 9.57
C GLN A 74 13.20 -2.22 8.18
N LEU A 75 12.06 -1.92 7.55
CA LEU A 75 12.01 -1.25 6.24
C LEU A 75 12.60 0.16 6.30
N GLU A 76 12.36 0.91 7.37
CA GLU A 76 12.98 2.22 7.58
C GLU A 76 14.52 2.11 7.68
N GLY A 77 15.01 1.10 8.40
CA GLY A 77 16.44 0.79 8.47
C GLY A 77 17.04 0.47 7.10
N LEU A 78 16.38 -0.37 6.31
CA LEU A 78 16.80 -0.72 4.95
C LEU A 78 16.80 0.49 4.02
N LYS A 79 15.79 1.35 4.11
CA LYS A 79 15.71 2.60 3.34
C LYS A 79 16.91 3.51 3.66
N SER A 80 17.20 3.73 4.94
CA SER A 80 18.35 4.53 5.37
C SER A 80 19.68 3.95 4.86
N PHE A 81 19.83 2.63 4.91
CA PHE A 81 21.02 1.95 4.38
C PHE A 81 21.16 2.17 2.86
N LEU A 82 20.07 2.00 2.11
CA LEU A 82 20.06 2.17 0.65
C LEU A 82 20.38 3.61 0.26
N GLU A 83 19.83 4.60 0.95
CA GLU A 83 20.17 6.01 0.73
C GLU A 83 21.66 6.30 0.94
N LYS A 84 22.28 5.71 1.97
CA LYS A 84 23.74 5.85 2.21
C LYS A 84 24.55 5.23 1.08
N GLN A 85 24.15 4.05 0.60
CA GLN A 85 24.84 3.39 -0.52
C GLN A 85 24.70 4.18 -1.81
N GLU A 86 23.53 4.74 -2.08
CA GLU A 86 23.29 5.56 -3.26
C GLU A 86 24.15 6.83 -3.25
N ARG A 87 24.32 7.48 -2.09
CA ARG A 87 25.26 8.62 -1.95
C ARG A 87 26.70 8.21 -2.25
N LYS A 88 27.14 7.05 -1.76
CA LYS A 88 28.48 6.52 -2.04
C LYS A 88 28.66 6.23 -3.53
N ARG A 89 27.67 5.59 -4.16
CA ARG A 89 27.66 5.29 -5.60
C ARG A 89 27.84 6.57 -6.43
N ARG A 90 27.03 7.61 -6.16
CA ARG A 90 27.13 8.90 -6.86
C ARG A 90 28.48 9.60 -6.64
N ALA A 91 29.03 9.54 -5.44
CA ALA A 91 30.35 10.11 -5.15
C ALA A 91 31.45 9.39 -5.95
N THR A 92 31.38 8.06 -6.02
CA THR A 92 32.29 7.25 -6.84
C THR A 92 32.13 7.58 -8.32
N GLU A 93 30.91 7.66 -8.84
CA GLU A 93 30.63 8.01 -10.25
C GLU A 93 31.23 9.36 -10.62
N LYS A 94 31.01 10.38 -9.79
CA LYS A 94 31.59 11.72 -10.01
C LYS A 94 33.12 11.67 -10.00
N SER A 95 33.71 10.89 -9.10
CA SER A 95 35.17 10.71 -9.04
C SER A 95 35.71 10.01 -10.29
N THR A 96 35.02 8.98 -10.77
CA THR A 96 35.41 8.25 -11.98
C THR A 96 35.28 9.11 -13.23
N GLU A 97 34.22 9.92 -13.33
CA GLU A 97 34.02 10.86 -14.43
C GLU A 97 35.13 11.91 -14.46
N PHE A 98 35.47 12.50 -13.30
CA PHE A 98 36.57 13.44 -13.19
C PHE A 98 37.90 12.81 -13.65
N LYS A 99 38.21 11.59 -13.19
CA LYS A 99 39.43 10.89 -13.59
C LYS A 99 39.45 10.56 -15.08
N ALA A 100 38.33 10.13 -15.65
CA ALA A 100 38.22 9.85 -17.08
C ALA A 100 38.50 11.11 -17.91
N ASN A 101 37.90 12.25 -17.54
CA ASN A 101 38.12 13.53 -18.20
C ASN A 101 39.58 13.98 -18.09
N TYR A 102 40.20 13.83 -16.92
CA TYR A 102 41.62 14.15 -16.74
C TYR A 102 42.53 13.28 -17.61
N ILE A 103 42.26 11.98 -17.73
CA ILE A 103 42.99 11.09 -18.63
C ILE A 103 42.86 11.53 -20.09
N LEU A 104 41.66 11.96 -20.52
CA LEU A 104 41.47 12.47 -21.88
C LEU A 104 42.28 13.74 -22.14
N GLN A 105 42.36 14.65 -21.16
CA GLN A 105 43.20 15.85 -21.24
C GLN A 105 44.68 15.49 -21.37
N LEU A 106 45.18 14.61 -20.50
CA LEU A 106 46.57 14.16 -20.56
C LEU A 106 46.90 13.48 -21.89
N LYS A 107 46.01 12.66 -22.44
CA LYS A 107 46.19 12.05 -23.77
C LYS A 107 46.35 13.12 -24.86
N ALA A 108 45.49 14.15 -24.85
CA ALA A 108 45.55 15.23 -25.83
C ALA A 108 46.85 16.05 -25.69
N GLU A 109 47.32 16.30 -24.48
CA GLU A 109 48.60 16.98 -24.22
C GLU A 109 49.80 16.16 -24.73
N ILE A 110 49.80 14.85 -24.46
CA ILE A 110 50.85 13.93 -24.96
C ILE A 110 50.90 13.94 -26.49
N GLU A 111 49.75 13.90 -27.17
CA GLU A 111 49.74 13.97 -28.63
C GLU A 111 50.25 15.31 -29.17
N LYS A 112 49.88 16.43 -28.53
CA LYS A 112 50.43 17.75 -28.89
C LYS A 112 51.95 17.80 -28.75
N LEU A 113 52.49 17.29 -27.63
CA LEU A 113 53.92 17.24 -27.39
C LEU A 113 54.63 16.36 -28.44
N ARG A 114 54.10 15.18 -28.74
CA ARG A 114 54.65 14.29 -29.76
C ARG A 114 54.71 14.97 -31.13
N ASN A 115 53.65 15.66 -31.53
CA ASN A 115 53.60 16.37 -32.81
C ASN A 115 54.55 17.58 -32.88
N SER A 116 54.89 18.18 -31.73
CA SER A 116 55.86 19.27 -31.64
C SER A 116 57.32 18.81 -31.64
N GLN A 117 57.60 17.55 -31.28
CA GLN A 117 58.95 16.96 -31.23
C GLN A 117 59.32 16.17 -32.49
N GLY A 118 58.34 15.81 -33.32
CA GLY A 118 58.54 15.10 -34.60
C GLY A 118 58.78 16.01 -35.81
N ARG A 119 59.13 17.28 -35.60
CA ARG A 119 59.57 18.23 -36.62
C ARG A 119 61.00 18.66 -36.36
#